data_AF-A0AA42S010-F1
#
_entry.id   AF-A0AA42S010-F1
#
_cell.length_a   1.000
_cell.length_b   1.000
_cell.length_c   1.000
_cell.angle_alpha   90.00
_cell.angle_beta   90.00
_cell.angle_gamma   90.00
#
_symmetry.space_group_name_H-M   'P 1'
#
loop_
_entity.id
_entity.type
_entity.pdbx_description
1 polymer ?
#
loop_
_entity_poly.entity_id
_entity_poly.type
_entity_poly.pdbx_seq_one_letter_code
_entity_poly.pdbx_strand_id
1 'polypeptide(L)'
;MSRVQVVRPAGAGHETLYVLLAALLIVVLAASVVAVRGEREDEQAIAAHQLDARRDLNAAEQGIHTDLWVAVEEIRALREDNGAAPDAQALADEGLPPFVSDASSQSRGSHQWSRLANGAYLGRSQDAQVAGSFLVILPAASDAQPDIWLRRDSTALPPDALDSDALIAAGWQQIVTHYDAGVTRQHRH
;
A
#
# COMPACT_ATOMS: atom_id res chain seq x y z
N MET A 1 -46.38 69.49 -18.93
CA MET A 1 -45.08 69.34 -19.62
C MET A 1 -44.22 68.39 -18.80
N SER A 2 -44.14 67.10 -19.17
CA SER A 2 -43.29 66.11 -18.48
C SER A 2 -41.88 66.13 -19.07
N ARG A 3 -40.86 66.34 -18.24
CA ARG A 3 -39.45 66.19 -18.63
C ARG A 3 -39.11 64.70 -18.66
N VAL A 4 -38.91 64.15 -19.85
CA VAL A 4 -38.32 62.82 -20.03
C VAL A 4 -36.81 62.97 -19.84
N GLN A 5 -36.28 62.35 -18.78
CA GLN A 5 -34.84 62.24 -18.54
C GLN A 5 -34.38 60.85 -18.99
N VAL A 6 -33.60 60.80 -20.06
CA VAL A 6 -32.97 59.57 -20.55
C VAL A 6 -31.69 59.33 -19.73
N VAL A 7 -31.72 58.31 -18.87
CA VAL A 7 -30.54 57.84 -18.14
C VAL A 7 -29.75 56.93 -19.08
N ARG A 8 -28.50 57.29 -19.40
CA ARG A 8 -27.62 56.41 -20.17
C ARG A 8 -27.28 55.17 -19.31
N PRO A 9 -27.32 53.95 -19.88
CA PRO A 9 -26.94 52.76 -19.14
C PRO A 9 -25.49 52.90 -18.69
N ALA A 10 -25.23 52.67 -17.40
CA ALA A 10 -23.86 52.58 -16.88
C ALA A 10 -23.15 51.47 -17.66
N GLY A 11 -22.03 51.81 -18.31
CA GLY A 11 -21.28 50.91 -19.18
C GLY A 11 -20.58 49.82 -18.37
N ALA A 12 -21.32 48.82 -17.88
CA ALA A 12 -20.85 47.68 -17.09
C ALA A 12 -19.96 46.69 -17.87
N GLY A 13 -19.68 46.97 -19.15
CA GLY A 13 -18.82 46.15 -20.00
C GLY A 13 -17.37 46.10 -19.50
N HIS A 14 -16.87 47.20 -18.92
CA HIS A 14 -15.52 47.23 -18.34
C HIS A 14 -15.42 46.40 -17.06
N GLU A 15 -16.45 46.47 -16.20
CA GLU A 15 -16.49 45.70 -14.94
C GLU A 15 -16.57 44.20 -15.22
N THR A 16 -17.41 43.80 -16.19
CA THR A 16 -17.52 42.39 -16.62
C THR A 16 -16.23 41.91 -17.28
N LEU A 17 -15.56 42.78 -18.05
CA LEU A 17 -14.25 42.48 -18.64
C LEU A 17 -13.18 42.28 -17.56
N TYR A 18 -13.13 43.12 -16.53
CA TYR A 18 -12.18 42.95 -15.43
C TYR A 18 -12.43 41.67 -14.63
N VAL A 19 -13.69 41.32 -14.37
CA VAL A 19 -14.05 40.05 -13.72
C VAL A 19 -13.62 38.85 -14.56
N LEU A 20 -13.87 38.90 -15.88
CA LEU A 20 -13.49 37.83 -16.80
C LEU A 20 -11.96 37.67 -16.91
N LEU A 21 -11.22 38.78 -16.96
CA LEU A 21 -9.75 38.76 -16.95
C LEU A 21 -9.18 38.22 -15.64
N ALA A 22 -9.77 38.60 -14.49
CA ALA A 22 -9.37 38.07 -13.19
C ALA A 22 -9.65 36.56 -13.09
N ALA A 23 -10.81 36.10 -13.56
CA ALA A 23 -11.15 34.68 -13.60
C ALA A 23 -10.19 33.89 -14.50
N LEU A 24 -9.87 34.42 -15.69
CA LEU A 24 -8.92 33.79 -16.61
C LEU A 24 -7.52 33.71 -15.99
N LEU A 25 -7.06 34.77 -15.33
CA LEU A 25 -5.79 34.79 -14.62
C LEU A 25 -5.72 33.70 -13.54
N ILE A 26 -6.77 33.54 -12.74
CA ILE A 26 -6.86 32.48 -11.73
C ILE A 26 -6.76 31.10 -12.38
N VAL A 27 -7.50 30.86 -13.47
CA VAL A 27 -7.47 29.57 -14.19
C VAL A 27 -6.07 29.29 -14.74
N VAL A 28 -5.41 30.29 -15.34
CA VAL A 28 -4.04 30.13 -15.87
C VAL A 28 -3.05 29.86 -14.75
N LEU A 29 -3.15 30.55 -13.61
CA LEU A 29 -2.29 30.31 -12.45
C LEU A 29 -2.53 28.91 -11.86
N ALA A 30 -3.78 28.49 -11.72
CA ALA A 30 -4.12 27.15 -11.26
C ALA A 30 -3.60 26.08 -12.23
N ALA A 31 -3.82 26.23 -13.53
CA ALA A 31 -3.30 25.34 -14.56
C ALA A 31 -1.78 25.30 -14.57
N SER A 32 -1.11 26.44 -14.36
CA SER A 32 0.35 26.52 -14.26
C SER A 32 0.87 25.80 -13.01
N VAL A 33 0.21 25.98 -11.87
CA VAL A 33 0.53 25.25 -10.63
C VAL A 33 0.32 23.76 -10.83
N VAL A 34 -0.79 23.34 -11.45
CA VAL A 34 -1.08 21.94 -11.77
C VAL A 34 -0.06 21.38 -12.76
N ALA A 35 0.37 22.13 -13.77
CA ALA A 35 1.38 21.68 -14.72
C ALA A 35 2.78 21.57 -14.09
N VAL A 36 3.16 22.54 -13.25
CA VAL A 36 4.45 22.52 -12.52
C VAL A 36 4.47 21.45 -11.43
N ARG A 37 3.31 21.07 -10.91
CA ARG A 37 3.17 20.09 -9.82
C ARG A 37 2.77 18.69 -10.30
N GLY A 38 2.12 18.59 -11.44
CA GLY A 38 1.59 17.35 -12.04
C GLY A 38 2.65 16.43 -12.65
N GLU A 39 3.89 16.89 -12.75
CA GLU A 39 5.05 16.04 -13.05
C GLU A 39 6.02 15.90 -11.86
N ARG A 40 5.62 16.39 -10.68
CA ARG A 40 6.42 16.35 -9.44
C ARG A 40 5.70 15.66 -8.29
N GLU A 41 4.81 14.73 -8.60
CA GLU A 41 4.55 13.64 -7.68
C GLU A 41 5.63 12.61 -7.97
N ASP A 42 6.63 12.59 -7.09
CA ASP A 42 7.73 11.64 -7.07
C ASP A 42 7.22 10.25 -7.45
N GLU A 43 7.54 9.86 -8.67
CA GLU A 43 7.98 8.51 -8.97
C GLU A 43 9.21 8.29 -8.07
N GLN A 44 9.00 8.07 -6.76
CA GLN A 44 10.00 7.43 -5.92
C GLN A 44 10.25 6.13 -6.66
N ALA A 45 11.38 6.07 -7.36
CA ALA A 45 11.71 4.97 -8.24
C ALA A 45 11.65 3.71 -7.39
N ILE A 46 10.53 2.99 -7.48
CA ILE A 46 10.34 1.71 -6.85
C ILE A 46 11.49 0.89 -7.40
N ALA A 47 12.43 0.50 -6.53
CA ALA A 47 13.54 -0.31 -6.96
C ALA A 47 12.95 -1.57 -7.62
N ALA A 48 13.54 -2.11 -8.68
CA ALA A 48 12.92 -3.22 -9.44
C ALA A 48 12.52 -4.44 -8.58
N HIS A 49 13.11 -4.56 -7.37
CA HIS A 49 12.79 -5.58 -6.39
C HIS A 49 11.69 -5.19 -5.38
N GLN A 50 11.05 -4.03 -5.51
CA GLN A 50 9.99 -3.56 -4.63
C GLN A 50 8.64 -3.58 -5.35
N LEU A 51 7.58 -3.79 -4.58
CA LEU A 51 6.20 -3.73 -5.01
C LEU A 51 5.45 -2.77 -4.10
N ASP A 52 4.78 -1.78 -4.68
CA ASP A 52 3.89 -0.91 -3.92
C ASP A 52 2.63 -1.68 -3.53
N ALA A 53 2.38 -1.81 -2.22
CA ALA A 53 1.25 -2.55 -1.68
C ALA A 53 -0.12 -2.09 -2.23
N ARG A 54 -0.24 -0.82 -2.63
CA ARG A 54 -1.49 -0.24 -3.15
C ARG A 54 -1.66 -0.45 -4.64
N ARG A 55 -0.56 -0.39 -5.40
CA ARG A 55 -0.61 -0.33 -6.88
C ARG A 55 -0.28 -1.66 -7.53
N ASP A 56 0.68 -2.40 -6.96
CA ASP A 56 1.29 -3.53 -7.65
C ASP A 56 0.72 -4.88 -7.22
N LEU A 57 -0.04 -4.94 -6.12
CA LEU A 57 -0.69 -6.16 -5.64
C LEU A 57 -2.09 -6.34 -6.25
N ASN A 58 -2.44 -7.58 -6.61
CA ASN A 58 -3.81 -7.92 -6.99
C ASN A 58 -4.73 -8.03 -5.75
N ALA A 59 -6.05 -8.16 -5.95
CA ALA A 59 -7.01 -8.18 -4.83
C ALA A 59 -6.80 -9.33 -3.82
N ALA A 60 -6.40 -10.53 -4.29
CA ALA A 60 -6.11 -11.66 -3.42
C ALA A 60 -4.82 -11.41 -2.61
N GLU A 61 -3.77 -10.93 -3.28
CA GLU A 61 -2.49 -10.56 -2.66
C GLU A 61 -2.64 -9.42 -1.64
N GLN A 62 -3.47 -8.41 -1.93
CA GLN A 62 -3.80 -7.32 -0.99
C GLN A 62 -4.51 -7.85 0.25
N GLY A 63 -5.43 -8.80 0.07
CA GLY A 63 -6.09 -9.49 1.17
C GLY A 63 -5.09 -10.20 2.07
N ILE A 64 -4.24 -11.05 1.50
CA ILE A 64 -3.20 -11.78 2.25
C ILE A 64 -2.27 -10.81 2.96
N HIS A 65 -1.78 -9.79 2.27
CA HIS A 65 -0.90 -8.78 2.85
C HIS A 65 -1.56 -8.11 4.07
N THR A 66 -2.84 -7.76 3.98
CA THR A 66 -3.58 -7.17 5.10
C THR A 66 -3.70 -8.14 6.27
N ASP A 67 -4.07 -9.39 6.01
CA ASP A 67 -4.17 -10.41 7.06
C ASP A 67 -2.81 -10.64 7.74
N LEU A 68 -1.71 -10.67 6.97
CA LEU A 68 -0.35 -10.84 7.49
C LEU A 68 0.06 -9.71 8.42
N TRP A 69 -0.28 -8.46 8.13
CA TRP A 69 -0.01 -7.34 9.03
C TRP A 69 -0.69 -7.52 10.39
N VAL A 70 -1.94 -7.98 10.39
CA VAL A 70 -2.65 -8.29 11.64
C VAL A 70 -2.03 -9.48 12.35
N ALA A 71 -1.71 -10.54 11.61
CA ALA A 71 -1.15 -11.76 12.17
C ALA A 71 0.25 -11.56 12.76
N VAL A 72 1.06 -10.66 12.20
CA VAL A 72 2.38 -10.31 12.76
C VAL A 72 2.25 -9.75 14.17
N GLU A 73 1.27 -8.89 14.42
CA GLU A 73 1.04 -8.32 15.75
C GLU A 73 0.60 -9.41 16.74
N GLU A 74 -0.26 -10.32 16.32
CA GLU A 74 -0.67 -11.47 17.14
C GLU A 74 0.51 -12.41 17.44
N ILE A 75 1.34 -12.72 16.44
CA ILE A 75 2.55 -13.54 16.61
C ILE A 75 3.52 -12.90 17.61
N ARG A 76 3.62 -11.56 17.62
CA ARG A 76 4.46 -10.85 18.60
C ARG A 76 3.89 -10.97 20.00
N ALA A 77 2.60 -10.73 20.20
CA ALA A 77 1.94 -10.89 21.49
C ALA A 77 2.11 -12.32 22.02
N LEU A 78 1.85 -13.33 21.19
CA LEU A 78 2.04 -14.74 21.55
C LEU A 78 3.49 -15.09 21.86
N ARG A 79 4.46 -14.47 21.18
CA ARG A 79 5.90 -14.65 21.48
C ARG A 79 6.27 -14.04 22.82
N GLU A 80 5.74 -12.87 23.15
CA GLU A 80 5.98 -12.19 24.42
C GLU A 80 5.40 -13.00 25.59
N ASP A 81 4.20 -13.56 25.42
CA ASP A 81 3.54 -14.37 26.45
C ASP A 81 4.16 -15.75 26.62
N ASN A 82 4.49 -16.44 25.52
CA ASN A 82 4.96 -17.84 25.55
C ASN A 82 6.49 -17.99 25.50
N GLY A 83 7.23 -16.90 25.27
CA GLY A 83 8.68 -16.89 25.10
C GLY A 83 9.19 -17.42 23.75
N ALA A 84 8.29 -17.86 22.86
CA ALA A 84 8.60 -18.35 21.52
C ALA A 84 7.48 -18.03 20.53
N ALA A 85 7.84 -17.78 19.27
CA ALA A 85 6.85 -17.56 18.22
C ALA A 85 6.13 -18.88 17.87
N PRO A 86 4.79 -18.89 17.74
CA PRO A 86 4.02 -20.08 17.39
C PRO A 86 4.38 -20.60 16.00
N ASP A 87 4.20 -21.91 15.76
CA ASP A 87 4.30 -22.43 14.40
C ASP A 87 3.05 -22.08 13.57
N ALA A 88 3.10 -22.33 12.27
CA ALA A 88 1.98 -22.01 11.37
C ALA A 88 0.71 -22.82 11.67
N GLN A 89 0.85 -24.03 12.24
CA GLN A 89 -0.30 -24.88 12.56
C GLN A 89 -1.04 -24.36 13.80
N ALA A 90 -0.31 -23.94 14.84
CA ALA A 90 -0.88 -23.31 16.01
C ALA A 90 -1.68 -22.04 15.65
N LEU A 91 -1.13 -21.20 14.76
CA LEU A 91 -1.85 -20.03 14.24
C LEU A 91 -3.13 -20.42 13.47
N ALA A 92 -3.07 -21.50 12.69
CA ALA A 92 -4.24 -22.01 11.98
C ALA A 92 -5.30 -22.59 12.94
N ASP A 93 -4.88 -23.28 14.00
CA ASP A 93 -5.76 -23.85 15.03
C ASP A 93 -6.47 -22.75 15.85
N GLU A 94 -5.82 -21.59 16.02
CA GLU A 94 -6.41 -20.38 16.60
C GLU A 94 -7.34 -19.64 15.61
N GLY A 95 -7.43 -20.10 14.36
CA GLY A 95 -8.28 -19.50 13.35
C GLY A 95 -7.76 -18.19 12.78
N LEU A 96 -6.44 -17.93 12.89
CA LEU A 96 -5.84 -16.68 12.44
C LEU A 96 -5.62 -16.67 10.91
N PRO A 97 -6.22 -15.73 10.16
CA PRO A 97 -5.87 -15.55 8.75
C PRO A 97 -4.44 -14.99 8.59
N PRO A 98 -3.72 -15.32 7.51
CA PRO A 98 -4.10 -16.22 6.42
C PRO A 98 -3.76 -17.70 6.70
N PHE A 99 -3.43 -18.07 7.94
CA PHE A 99 -3.00 -19.43 8.33
C PHE A 99 -4.16 -20.42 8.38
N VAL A 100 -5.34 -19.97 8.79
CA VAL A 100 -6.55 -20.79 8.80
C VAL A 100 -7.02 -21.15 7.39
N SER A 101 -7.40 -22.42 7.19
CA SER A 101 -7.94 -22.90 5.91
C SER A 101 -9.46 -22.68 5.81
N ASP A 102 -9.88 -21.42 5.66
CA ASP A 102 -11.29 -21.03 5.53
C ASP A 102 -11.69 -20.59 4.10
N ALA A 103 -12.90 -20.05 3.92
CA ALA A 103 -13.36 -19.56 2.62
C ALA A 103 -12.48 -18.41 2.06
N SER A 104 -11.92 -17.57 2.93
CA SER A 104 -11.05 -16.48 2.52
C SER A 104 -9.73 -17.03 1.96
N SER A 105 -9.14 -18.02 2.63
CA SER A 105 -7.92 -18.70 2.17
C SER A 105 -8.09 -19.33 0.79
N GLN A 106 -9.24 -19.98 0.54
CA GLN A 106 -9.57 -20.60 -0.74
C GLN A 106 -9.65 -19.57 -1.88
N SER A 107 -10.28 -18.43 -1.62
CA SER A 107 -10.37 -17.34 -2.59
C SER A 107 -9.04 -16.61 -2.84
N ARG A 108 -8.03 -16.86 -1.99
CA ARG A 108 -6.74 -16.17 -2.00
C ARG A 108 -5.57 -17.08 -2.38
N GLY A 109 -5.82 -18.26 -2.96
CA GLY A 109 -4.76 -19.14 -3.47
C GLY A 109 -4.35 -20.26 -2.52
N SER A 110 -5.12 -20.50 -1.45
CA SER A 110 -5.05 -21.65 -0.54
C SER A 110 -3.64 -21.93 -0.02
N HIS A 111 -2.90 -20.90 0.39
CA HIS A 111 -1.49 -21.01 0.76
C HIS A 111 -1.21 -22.10 1.80
N GLN A 112 -0.20 -22.91 1.52
CA GLN A 112 0.38 -23.81 2.52
C GLN A 112 1.40 -23.04 3.35
N TRP A 113 1.04 -22.75 4.61
CA TRP A 113 1.89 -22.01 5.53
C TRP A 113 2.82 -22.92 6.32
N SER A 114 4.06 -22.49 6.49
CA SER A 114 5.05 -23.16 7.32
C SER A 114 5.97 -22.13 7.98
N ARG A 115 6.46 -22.46 9.18
CA ARG A 115 7.51 -21.67 9.84
C ARG A 115 8.87 -22.30 9.53
N LEU A 116 9.77 -21.49 9.00
CA LEU A 116 11.13 -21.90 8.66
C LEU A 116 12.02 -21.95 9.91
N ALA A 117 13.16 -22.65 9.83
CA ALA A 117 14.10 -22.79 10.94
C ALA A 117 14.68 -21.45 11.43
N ASN A 118 14.80 -20.47 10.52
CA ASN A 118 15.23 -19.10 10.80
C ASN A 118 14.10 -18.22 11.40
N GLY A 119 12.91 -18.78 11.61
CA GLY A 119 11.77 -18.10 12.23
C GLY A 119 10.89 -17.29 11.30
N ALA A 120 11.21 -17.21 10.01
CA ALA A 120 10.33 -16.62 9.00
C ALA A 120 9.14 -17.54 8.70
N TYR A 121 8.04 -16.96 8.21
CA TYR A 121 6.87 -17.70 7.76
C TYR A 121 6.83 -17.71 6.24
N LEU A 122 6.68 -18.89 5.65
CA LEU A 122 6.57 -19.09 4.21
C LEU A 122 5.18 -19.62 3.89
N GLY A 123 4.41 -18.84 3.13
CA GLY A 123 3.12 -19.22 2.54
C GLY A 123 3.31 -19.57 1.08
N ARG A 124 3.26 -20.87 0.75
CA ARG A 124 3.37 -21.33 -0.64
C ARG A 124 2.00 -21.35 -1.29
N SER A 125 1.79 -20.49 -2.28
CA SER A 125 0.53 -20.46 -3.03
C SER A 125 0.27 -21.81 -3.70
N GLN A 126 -0.97 -22.28 -3.61
CA GLN A 126 -1.44 -23.48 -4.30
C GLN A 126 -2.07 -23.15 -5.65
N ASP A 127 -2.34 -21.87 -5.91
CA ASP A 127 -2.77 -21.36 -7.20
C ASP A 127 -2.04 -20.05 -7.52
N ALA A 128 -0.94 -20.18 -8.28
CA ALA A 128 -0.11 -19.04 -8.68
C ALA A 128 -0.82 -18.07 -9.64
N GLN A 129 -1.98 -18.44 -10.22
CA GLN A 129 -2.79 -17.51 -11.00
C GLN A 129 -3.65 -16.60 -10.12
N VAL A 130 -3.94 -17.02 -8.89
CA VAL A 130 -4.71 -16.23 -7.92
C VAL A 130 -3.78 -15.30 -7.13
N ALA A 131 -2.69 -15.83 -6.57
CA ALA A 131 -1.73 -15.06 -5.79
C ALA A 131 -0.35 -15.71 -5.78
N GLY A 132 0.70 -14.88 -5.67
CA GLY A 132 2.06 -15.35 -5.44
C GLY A 132 2.28 -15.97 -4.05
N SER A 133 3.45 -16.58 -3.85
CA SER A 133 3.91 -17.04 -2.54
C SER A 133 4.44 -15.87 -1.71
N PHE A 134 4.22 -15.94 -0.40
CA PHE A 134 4.59 -14.90 0.55
C PHE A 134 5.66 -15.40 1.51
N LEU A 135 6.60 -14.53 1.87
CA LEU A 135 7.57 -14.73 2.92
C LEU A 135 7.48 -13.58 3.91
N VAL A 136 7.35 -13.89 5.19
CA VAL A 136 7.27 -12.91 6.28
C VAL A 136 8.45 -13.08 7.20
N ILE A 137 9.25 -12.03 7.32
CA ILE A 137 10.41 -11.96 8.21
C ILE A 137 10.03 -11.06 9.38
N LEU A 138 10.05 -11.63 10.58
CA LEU A 138 9.76 -10.91 11.81
C LEU A 138 11.07 -10.33 12.36
N PRO A 139 11.17 -9.00 12.56
CA PRO A 139 12.32 -8.42 13.21
C PRO A 139 12.46 -8.92 14.65
N ALA A 140 13.69 -8.86 15.16
CA ALA A 140 13.98 -9.22 16.55
C ALA A 140 13.43 -8.18 17.55
N ALA A 141 13.36 -6.91 17.14
CA ALA A 141 12.78 -5.84 17.93
C ALA A 141 11.24 -5.81 17.77
N SER A 142 10.51 -5.72 18.87
CA SER A 142 9.03 -5.76 18.86
C SER A 142 8.38 -4.56 18.16
N ASP A 143 9.08 -3.43 18.05
CA ASP A 143 8.60 -2.17 17.47
C ASP A 143 8.95 -1.98 15.99
N ALA A 144 9.81 -2.83 15.44
CA ALA A 144 10.21 -2.78 14.03
C ALA A 144 9.12 -3.38 13.14
N GLN A 145 8.95 -2.85 11.92
CA GLN A 145 7.99 -3.39 10.95
C GLN A 145 8.44 -4.75 10.39
N PRO A 146 7.51 -5.67 10.09
CA PRO A 146 7.84 -6.92 9.39
C PRO A 146 8.27 -6.63 7.95
N ASP A 147 9.21 -7.42 7.45
CA ASP A 147 9.49 -7.45 6.02
C ASP A 147 8.63 -8.53 5.36
N ILE A 148 7.77 -8.13 4.43
CA ILE A 148 6.91 -9.03 3.66
C ILE A 148 7.39 -9.05 2.22
N TRP A 149 7.66 -10.25 1.70
CA TRP A 149 8.14 -10.47 0.34
C TRP A 149 7.15 -11.31 -0.45
N LEU A 150 7.04 -11.02 -1.75
CA LEU A 150 6.21 -11.72 -2.71
C LEU A 150 7.07 -12.37 -3.79
N ARG A 151 6.70 -13.58 -4.19
CA ARG A 151 7.21 -14.24 -5.38
C ARG A 151 6.07 -14.90 -6.15
N ARG A 152 5.80 -14.41 -7.36
CA ARG A 152 4.66 -14.85 -8.18
C ARG A 152 4.89 -16.13 -8.96
N ASP A 153 6.14 -16.54 -9.12
CA ASP A 153 6.41 -17.83 -9.76
C ASP A 153 6.04 -19.01 -8.83
N SER A 154 5.71 -20.15 -9.45
CA SER A 154 5.32 -21.38 -8.74
C SER A 154 6.53 -22.13 -8.15
N THR A 155 7.74 -21.61 -8.35
CA THR A 155 9.02 -22.25 -7.99
C THR A 155 9.61 -21.71 -6.70
N ALA A 156 8.81 -20.98 -5.89
CA ALA A 156 9.22 -20.47 -4.60
C ALA A 156 9.75 -21.60 -3.71
N LEU A 157 11.08 -21.70 -3.64
CA LEU A 157 11.80 -22.54 -2.69
C LEU A 157 11.99 -21.76 -1.39
N PRO A 158 12.04 -22.45 -0.24
CA PRO A 158 12.43 -21.81 1.01
C PRO A 158 13.81 -21.16 0.83
N PRO A 159 13.97 -19.86 1.12
CA PRO A 159 15.26 -19.22 1.00
C PRO A 159 16.21 -19.71 2.10
N ASP A 160 17.45 -20.06 1.73
CA ASP A 160 18.48 -20.47 2.68
C ASP A 160 18.97 -19.30 3.54
N ALA A 161 18.94 -18.09 2.98
CA ALA A 161 19.34 -16.85 3.62
C ALA A 161 18.24 -15.80 3.50
N LEU A 162 18.10 -14.96 4.54
CA LEU A 162 17.05 -13.94 4.64
C LEU A 162 17.57 -12.52 4.40
N ASP A 163 18.84 -12.35 4.03
CA ASP A 163 19.35 -11.04 3.63
C ASP A 163 18.71 -10.59 2.30
N SER A 164 18.49 -9.28 2.18
CA SER A 164 17.79 -8.71 1.04
C SER A 164 18.44 -9.07 -0.30
N ASP A 165 19.77 -9.08 -0.39
CA ASP A 165 20.47 -9.41 -1.63
C ASP A 165 20.21 -10.85 -2.09
N ALA A 166 20.25 -11.82 -1.17
CA ALA A 166 19.91 -13.22 -1.47
C ALA A 166 18.45 -13.38 -1.90
N LEU A 167 17.52 -12.69 -1.23
CA LEU A 167 16.10 -12.74 -1.57
C LEU A 167 15.84 -12.15 -2.97
N ILE A 168 16.45 -11.00 -3.27
CA ILE A 168 16.36 -10.35 -4.58
C ILE A 168 16.94 -11.25 -5.67
N ALA A 169 18.13 -11.84 -5.44
CA ALA A 169 18.75 -12.77 -6.37
C ALA A 169 17.91 -14.04 -6.62
N ALA A 170 17.15 -14.47 -5.61
CA ALA A 170 16.20 -15.58 -5.69
C ALA A 170 14.84 -15.18 -6.30
N GLY A 171 14.67 -13.94 -6.75
CA GLY A 171 13.46 -13.45 -7.42
C GLY A 171 12.33 -13.03 -6.48
N TRP A 172 12.61 -12.86 -5.19
CA TRP A 172 11.66 -12.26 -4.26
C TRP A 172 11.61 -10.75 -4.43
N GLN A 173 10.42 -10.18 -4.30
CA GLN A 173 10.21 -8.73 -4.32
C GLN A 173 9.61 -8.28 -2.98
N GLN A 174 10.17 -7.25 -2.37
CA GLN A 174 9.70 -6.71 -1.09
C GLN A 174 8.44 -5.88 -1.31
N ILE A 175 7.40 -6.13 -0.51
CA ILE A 175 6.20 -5.31 -0.51
C ILE A 175 6.45 -4.10 0.40
N VAL A 176 6.26 -2.91 -0.14
CA VAL A 176 6.47 -1.64 0.57
C VAL A 176 5.19 -0.80 0.58
N THR A 177 4.94 -0.12 1.69
CA THR A 177 3.81 0.80 1.83
C THR A 177 4.29 2.25 1.76
N HIS A 178 4.21 2.86 0.57
CA HIS A 178 4.47 4.29 0.45
C HIS A 178 3.25 5.08 0.92
N TYR A 179 3.48 6.03 1.83
CA TYR A 179 2.49 7.05 2.17
C TYR A 179 2.79 8.30 1.34
N ASP A 180 1.95 8.58 0.35
CA ASP A 180 1.89 9.93 -0.23
C ASP A 180 1.68 10.93 0.90
N ALA A 181 2.63 11.84 1.08
CA ALA A 181 2.64 12.87 2.11
C ALA A 181 1.58 13.97 1.86
N GLY A 182 0.37 13.60 1.45
CA GLY A 182 -0.73 14.51 1.09
C GLY A 182 -1.86 14.62 2.13
N VAL A 183 -1.91 13.77 3.16
CA VAL A 183 -3.05 13.74 4.10
C VAL A 183 -2.61 13.69 5.56
N THR A 184 -1.96 14.75 6.04
CA THR A 184 -2.13 15.17 7.44
C THR A 184 -2.40 16.68 7.47
N ARG A 185 -3.67 17.06 7.37
CA ARG A 185 -4.07 18.38 7.89
C ARG A 185 -3.95 18.29 9.41
N GLN A 186 -2.90 18.88 9.95
CA GLN A 186 -2.86 19.29 11.35
C GLN A 186 -3.99 20.29 11.59
N HIS A 187 -5.16 19.80 12.00
CA HIS A 187 -6.14 20.64 12.66
C HIS A 187 -5.63 20.89 14.08
N ARG A 188 -4.87 21.97 14.24
CA ARG A 188 -4.59 22.59 15.52
C ARG A 188 -5.64 23.67 15.73
N HIS A 189 -6.61 23.42 16.61
CA HIS A 189 -7.37 24.45 17.31
C HIS A 189 -7.70 23.94 18.71
#